data_AF-A0A8S3E7D6-F1
#
_entry.id   AF-A0A8S3E7D6-F1
#
_cell.length_a   1.000
_cell.length_b   1.000
_cell.length_c   1.000
_cell.angle_alpha   90.00
_cell.angle_beta   90.00
_cell.angle_gamma   90.00
#
_symmetry.space_group_name_H-M   'P 1'
#
loop_
_entity.id
_entity.type
_entity.pdbx_description
1 polymer ?
#
loop_
_entity_poly.entity_id
_entity_poly.type
_entity_poly.pdbx_seq_one_letter_code
_entity_poly.pdbx_strand_id
1 'polypeptide(L)'
;IYFSPLGEPVYNPCGKYMIRFHLNGVWRKVIIDDTLPIDHSNRLLCSSTTNKNEIWVSLLEKAYMKVMGGYDFPGSNSTVDLHALTGWIPELVSLHQPDSTFDKDKEFDRMFERFHAGHVLITVATPNLSKEEEDRSGLVSSHAYALLDMRKIGAHKLIMLKNPWSHLEWKGNFSDFDTRNWTPELVKALNYDPKLQVDVDNGVFWIDYNSLCHHFENFYLNWSPSLFSHTSCIHNSWPARQGPVKDLYNLGDNPQYVLRAQPKIKSTIWILLTRHITERQDFAVNRVFITLFVYKNGGNKVYYPNEIKPLQDSVKTNS
;
A
#
# COMPACT_ATOMS: atom_id res chain seq x y z
N ILE A 1 -2.93 -22.45 -7.00
CA ILE A 1 -4.28 -22.68 -7.58
C ILE A 1 -4.15 -23.87 -8.51
N TYR A 2 -4.99 -24.88 -8.35
CA TYR A 2 -5.02 -26.01 -9.26
C TYR A 2 -5.87 -25.61 -10.45
N PHE A 3 -5.43 -25.88 -11.67
CA PHE A 3 -6.17 -25.53 -12.87
C PHE A 3 -6.65 -26.80 -13.55
N SER A 4 -7.88 -26.79 -14.07
CA SER A 4 -8.36 -27.82 -14.97
C SER A 4 -7.49 -27.84 -16.25
N PRO A 5 -7.57 -28.89 -17.08
CA PRO A 5 -6.93 -28.89 -18.40
C PRO A 5 -7.36 -27.71 -19.29
N LEU A 6 -8.50 -27.07 -18.99
CA LEU A 6 -9.03 -25.90 -19.68
C LEU A 6 -8.50 -24.58 -19.12
N GLY A 7 -7.64 -24.62 -18.09
CA GLY A 7 -7.09 -23.43 -17.44
C GLY A 7 -8.02 -22.79 -16.42
N GLU A 8 -9.10 -23.48 -16.03
CA GLU A 8 -10.06 -22.96 -15.04
C GLU A 8 -9.59 -23.29 -13.61
N PRO A 9 -9.66 -22.35 -12.67
CA PRO A 9 -9.32 -22.63 -11.29
C PRO A 9 -10.29 -23.67 -10.71
N VAL A 10 -9.76 -24.77 -10.19
CA VAL A 10 -10.55 -25.84 -9.55
C VAL A 10 -10.09 -26.10 -8.13
N TYR A 11 -11.04 -26.59 -7.32
CA TYR A 11 -10.75 -27.05 -5.96
C TYR A 11 -9.71 -28.17 -5.99
N ASN A 12 -8.72 -28.09 -5.10
CA ASN A 12 -7.76 -29.18 -4.93
C ASN A 12 -8.33 -30.21 -3.95
N PRO A 13 -8.65 -31.44 -4.37
CA PRO A 13 -9.24 -32.47 -3.50
C PRO A 13 -8.32 -32.90 -2.35
N CYS A 14 -7.01 -32.63 -2.44
CA CYS A 14 -6.07 -32.87 -1.35
C CYS A 14 -6.07 -31.75 -0.29
N GLY A 15 -6.87 -30.70 -0.46
CA GLY A 15 -6.99 -29.56 0.46
C GLY A 15 -5.71 -28.74 0.64
N LYS A 16 -4.69 -28.92 -0.21
CA LYS A 16 -3.35 -28.31 -0.05
C LYS A 16 -3.09 -27.20 -1.06
N TYR A 17 -2.70 -26.04 -0.58
CA TYR A 17 -2.47 -24.85 -1.39
C TYR A 17 -1.10 -24.25 -1.13
N MET A 18 -0.58 -23.55 -2.13
CA MET A 18 0.70 -22.85 -2.07
C MET A 18 0.51 -21.45 -2.63
N ILE A 19 0.90 -20.45 -1.84
CA ILE A 19 0.84 -19.04 -2.20
C ILE A 19 2.25 -18.47 -2.13
N ARG A 20 2.56 -17.53 -3.03
CA ARG A 20 3.86 -16.87 -3.08
C ARG A 20 3.73 -15.44 -2.58
N PHE A 21 4.60 -15.07 -1.65
CA PHE A 21 4.73 -13.69 -1.16
C PHE A 21 6.17 -13.22 -1.30
N HIS A 22 6.35 -11.94 -1.58
CA HIS A 22 7.62 -11.23 -1.54
C HIS A 22 7.88 -10.70 -0.13
N LEU A 23 8.46 -11.55 0.71
CA LEU A 23 8.76 -11.21 2.10
C LEU A 23 10.24 -10.88 2.20
N ASN A 24 10.70 -10.00 3.09
CA ASN A 24 12.12 -9.86 3.43
C ASN A 24 13.06 -9.90 2.20
N GLY A 25 12.71 -9.12 1.16
CA GLY A 25 13.41 -8.99 -0.13
C GLY A 25 13.45 -10.20 -1.09
N VAL A 26 12.76 -11.31 -0.80
CA VAL A 26 12.73 -12.49 -1.68
C VAL A 26 11.38 -13.22 -1.70
N TRP A 27 11.05 -13.79 -2.85
CA TRP A 27 9.85 -14.61 -3.03
C TRP A 27 9.91 -15.92 -2.22
N ARG A 28 8.94 -16.13 -1.34
CA ARG A 28 8.78 -17.35 -0.53
C ARG A 28 7.46 -18.03 -0.82
N LYS A 29 7.46 -19.36 -0.74
CA LYS A 29 6.28 -20.21 -0.89
C LYS A 29 5.73 -20.53 0.50
N VAL A 30 4.46 -20.21 0.73
CA VAL A 30 3.73 -20.54 1.95
C VAL A 30 2.73 -21.62 1.62
N ILE A 31 2.87 -22.76 2.30
CA ILE A 31 1.99 -23.92 2.13
C ILE A 31 0.95 -23.89 3.26
N ILE A 32 -0.32 -24.02 2.89
CA ILE A 32 -1.46 -24.10 3.81
C ILE A 32 -2.40 -25.22 3.38
N ASP A 33 -3.20 -25.69 4.32
CA ASP A 33 -4.42 -26.44 4.02
C ASP A 33 -5.64 -25.48 3.88
N ASP A 34 -6.82 -26.01 3.59
CA ASP A 34 -8.09 -25.29 3.43
C ASP A 34 -9.00 -25.27 4.66
N THR A 35 -8.49 -25.60 5.85
CA THR A 35 -9.25 -25.40 7.09
C THR A 35 -9.35 -23.91 7.41
N LEU A 36 -10.55 -23.34 7.39
CA LEU A 36 -10.77 -21.90 7.59
C LEU A 36 -11.56 -21.66 8.88
N PRO A 37 -11.30 -20.54 9.58
CA PRO A 37 -12.06 -20.18 10.77
C PRO A 37 -13.49 -19.81 10.40
N ILE A 38 -14.45 -20.40 11.12
CA ILE A 38 -15.89 -20.16 10.98
C ILE A 38 -16.51 -19.79 12.33
N ASP A 39 -17.59 -19.01 12.29
CA ASP A 39 -18.41 -18.73 13.46
C ASP A 39 -19.40 -19.88 13.76
N HIS A 40 -20.16 -19.75 14.86
CA HIS A 40 -21.19 -20.72 15.25
C HIS A 40 -22.33 -20.89 14.22
N SER A 41 -22.44 -19.96 13.27
CA SER A 41 -23.42 -19.96 12.18
C SER A 41 -22.83 -20.46 10.86
N ASN A 42 -21.65 -21.08 10.88
CA ASN A 42 -20.91 -21.56 9.71
C ASN A 42 -20.53 -20.46 8.69
N ARG A 43 -20.37 -19.21 9.15
CA ARG A 43 -19.86 -18.11 8.31
C ARG A 43 -18.36 -17.97 8.49
N LEU A 44 -17.66 -17.72 7.39
CA LEU A 44 -16.22 -17.47 7.43
C LEU A 44 -15.92 -16.22 8.28
N LEU A 45 -14.95 -16.34 9.18
CA LEU A 45 -14.40 -15.23 9.98
C LEU A 45 -13.23 -14.51 9.30
N CYS A 46 -12.89 -14.97 8.09
CA CYS A 46 -11.81 -14.46 7.25
C CYS A 46 -12.37 -13.69 6.06
N SER A 47 -11.48 -12.97 5.37
CA SER A 47 -11.81 -12.34 4.10
C SER A 47 -12.42 -13.36 3.14
N SER A 48 -13.58 -13.02 2.58
CA SER A 48 -14.35 -13.89 1.70
C SER A 48 -15.01 -13.08 0.59
N THR A 49 -15.39 -13.75 -0.49
CA THR A 49 -16.08 -13.09 -1.60
C THR A 49 -17.58 -13.24 -1.44
N THR A 50 -18.35 -12.45 -2.18
CA THR A 50 -19.80 -12.63 -2.31
C THR A 50 -20.15 -13.93 -3.06
N ASN A 51 -19.23 -14.45 -3.87
CA ASN A 51 -19.35 -15.73 -4.54
C ASN A 51 -18.87 -16.88 -3.64
N LYS A 52 -19.81 -17.64 -3.08
CA LYS A 52 -19.49 -18.76 -2.18
C LYS A 52 -18.63 -19.87 -2.79
N ASN A 53 -18.49 -19.90 -4.12
CA ASN A 53 -17.63 -20.86 -4.83
C ASN A 53 -16.16 -20.38 -4.92
N GLU A 54 -15.84 -19.18 -4.46
CA GLU A 54 -14.50 -18.62 -4.45
C GLU A 54 -13.89 -18.64 -3.05
N ILE A 55 -12.92 -19.53 -2.85
CA ILE A 55 -12.18 -19.67 -1.58
C ILE A 55 -10.80 -18.99 -1.61
N TRP A 56 -10.38 -18.47 -2.77
CA TRP A 56 -9.00 -18.04 -2.99
C TRP A 56 -8.60 -16.84 -2.12
N VAL A 57 -9.54 -15.92 -1.83
CA VAL A 57 -9.30 -14.78 -0.94
C VAL A 57 -9.04 -15.24 0.48
N SER A 58 -9.84 -16.18 0.98
CA SER A 58 -9.68 -16.75 2.32
C SER A 58 -8.37 -17.53 2.45
N LEU A 59 -7.98 -18.27 1.40
CA LEU A 59 -6.69 -18.95 1.33
C LEU A 59 -5.52 -17.94 1.30
N LEU A 60 -5.66 -16.85 0.54
CA LEU A 60 -4.67 -15.79 0.45
C LEU A 60 -4.41 -15.16 1.82
N GLU A 61 -5.49 -14.75 2.50
CA GLU A 61 -5.42 -14.19 3.85
C GLU A 61 -4.84 -15.20 4.84
N LYS A 62 -5.31 -16.46 4.84
CA LYS A 62 -4.78 -17.51 5.73
C LYS A 62 -3.27 -17.70 5.56
N ALA A 63 -2.78 -17.74 4.32
CA ALA A 63 -1.36 -17.89 4.07
C ALA A 63 -0.57 -16.66 4.54
N TYR A 64 -1.13 -15.46 4.41
CA TYR A 64 -0.53 -14.24 4.92
C TYR A 64 -0.50 -14.24 6.45
N MET A 65 -1.62 -14.52 7.12
CA MET A 65 -1.72 -14.62 8.57
C MET A 65 -0.80 -15.70 9.16
N LYS A 66 -0.60 -16.82 8.45
CA LYS A 66 0.39 -17.83 8.84
C LYS A 66 1.80 -17.26 8.94
N VAL A 67 2.17 -16.35 8.04
CA VAL A 67 3.47 -15.67 8.07
C VAL A 67 3.52 -14.63 9.19
N MET A 68 2.42 -13.92 9.41
CA MET A 68 2.33 -12.85 10.43
C MET A 68 2.15 -13.36 11.87
N GLY A 69 2.10 -14.69 12.07
CA GLY A 69 2.02 -15.31 13.40
C GLY A 69 0.60 -15.59 13.91
N GLY A 70 -0.39 -15.56 13.02
CA GLY A 70 -1.79 -15.90 13.28
C GLY A 70 -2.77 -14.77 12.92
N TYR A 71 -4.06 -15.04 13.13
CA TYR A 71 -5.16 -14.08 12.87
C TYR A 71 -5.27 -12.96 13.91
N ASP A 72 -4.60 -13.12 15.06
CA ASP A 72 -4.45 -12.06 16.05
C ASP A 72 -3.40 -11.06 15.53
N PHE A 73 -3.79 -10.25 14.55
CA PHE A 73 -2.91 -9.39 13.78
C PHE A 73 -3.21 -7.93 14.12
N PRO A 74 -2.20 -7.12 14.52
CA PRO A 74 -2.45 -5.75 15.00
C PRO A 74 -2.85 -4.76 13.89
N GLY A 75 -2.94 -5.23 12.64
CA GLY A 75 -3.15 -4.40 11.46
C GLY A 75 -1.83 -4.06 10.75
N SER A 76 -1.97 -3.51 9.55
CA SER A 76 -0.87 -3.11 8.66
C SER A 76 -1.31 -1.95 7.79
N ASN A 77 -0.33 -1.31 7.15
CA ASN A 77 -0.59 -0.41 6.05
C ASN A 77 -0.72 -1.19 4.72
N SER A 78 -1.54 -0.68 3.81
CA SER A 78 -1.81 -1.35 2.52
C SER A 78 -0.57 -1.43 1.63
N THR A 79 0.37 -0.48 1.72
CA THR A 79 1.59 -0.53 0.90
C THR A 79 2.51 -1.68 1.26
N VAL A 80 2.65 -2.03 2.54
CA VAL A 80 3.44 -3.17 3.04
C VAL A 80 2.78 -4.48 2.59
N ASP A 81 1.45 -4.58 2.71
CA ASP A 81 0.72 -5.78 2.30
C ASP A 81 0.80 -5.99 0.79
N LEU A 82 0.58 -4.93 0.01
CA LEU A 82 0.73 -4.99 -1.45
C LEU A 82 2.17 -5.28 -1.85
N HIS A 83 3.17 -4.76 -1.13
CA HIS A 83 4.57 -5.11 -1.36
C HIS A 83 4.80 -6.61 -1.11
N ALA A 84 4.25 -7.16 -0.03
CA ALA A 84 4.32 -8.59 0.26
C ALA A 84 3.60 -9.45 -0.79
N LEU A 85 2.50 -8.97 -1.37
CA LEU A 85 1.74 -9.67 -2.38
C LEU A 85 2.39 -9.62 -3.78
N THR A 86 2.97 -8.48 -4.14
CA THR A 86 3.32 -8.17 -5.54
C THR A 86 4.82 -7.94 -5.76
N GLY A 87 5.57 -7.62 -4.70
CA GLY A 87 6.95 -7.12 -4.80
C GLY A 87 7.05 -5.68 -5.33
N TRP A 88 5.94 -4.97 -5.52
CA TRP A 88 5.93 -3.59 -6.02
C TRP A 88 6.41 -2.61 -4.95
N ILE A 89 7.15 -1.58 -5.37
CA ILE A 89 7.93 -0.72 -4.49
C ILE A 89 7.00 0.27 -3.76
N PRO A 90 6.92 0.24 -2.43
CA PRO A 90 5.98 1.09 -1.69
C PRO A 90 6.47 2.55 -1.60
N GLU A 91 5.54 3.50 -1.67
CA GLU A 91 5.71 4.92 -1.34
C GLU A 91 4.47 5.39 -0.57
N LEU A 92 4.68 6.17 0.48
CA LEU A 92 3.63 6.85 1.23
C LEU A 92 3.65 8.33 0.88
N VAL A 93 2.52 8.87 0.43
CA VAL A 93 2.37 10.29 0.13
C VAL A 93 1.31 10.88 1.06
N SER A 94 1.76 11.66 2.04
CA SER A 94 0.85 12.37 2.94
C SER A 94 0.24 13.58 2.25
N LEU A 95 -1.08 13.72 2.37
CA LEU A 95 -1.89 14.80 1.80
C LEU A 95 -1.84 16.08 2.63
N HIS A 96 -1.49 15.97 3.92
CA HIS A 96 -1.50 17.07 4.88
C HIS A 96 -0.10 17.39 5.40
N GLN A 97 0.84 17.66 4.49
CA GLN A 97 2.20 17.99 4.86
C GLN A 97 2.29 19.39 5.53
N PRO A 98 2.92 19.51 6.72
CA PRO A 98 2.99 20.78 7.46
C PRO A 98 3.73 21.91 6.74
N ASP A 99 4.59 21.58 5.77
CA ASP A 99 5.55 22.50 5.14
C ASP A 99 5.14 22.99 3.74
N SER A 100 3.90 22.75 3.31
CA SER A 100 3.30 23.23 2.05
C SER A 100 4.00 22.77 0.76
N THR A 101 4.92 21.81 0.82
CA THR A 101 5.65 21.34 -0.37
C THR A 101 4.83 20.39 -1.25
N PHE A 102 3.69 19.91 -0.76
CA PHE A 102 2.78 19.04 -1.48
C PHE A 102 1.99 19.80 -2.56
N ASP A 103 2.34 19.54 -3.82
CA ASP A 103 1.59 20.00 -5.00
C ASP A 103 0.58 18.93 -5.41
N LYS A 104 -0.68 19.11 -4.98
CA LYS A 104 -1.78 18.17 -5.27
C LYS A 104 -1.97 17.96 -6.77
N ASP A 105 -1.84 19.00 -7.59
CA ASP A 105 -2.18 18.89 -9.00
C ASP A 105 -1.12 18.11 -9.76
N LYS A 106 0.15 18.36 -9.42
CA LYS A 106 1.29 17.58 -9.91
C LYS A 106 1.24 16.13 -9.44
N GLU A 107 0.85 15.87 -8.20
CA GLU A 107 0.71 14.51 -7.68
C GLU A 107 -0.41 13.75 -8.40
N PHE A 108 -1.56 14.39 -8.61
CA PHE A 108 -2.64 13.80 -9.41
C PHE A 108 -2.17 13.42 -10.81
N ASP A 109 -1.51 14.34 -11.52
CA ASP A 109 -1.06 14.06 -12.88
C ASP A 109 0.00 12.93 -12.90
N ARG A 110 0.90 12.88 -11.91
CA ARG A 110 1.86 11.78 -11.72
C ARG A 110 1.17 10.44 -11.52
N MET A 111 0.19 10.37 -10.62
CA MET A 111 -0.59 9.16 -10.37
C MET A 111 -1.41 8.75 -11.58
N PHE A 112 -2.11 9.70 -12.21
CA PHE A 112 -2.97 9.47 -13.37
C PHE A 112 -2.21 8.84 -14.55
N GLU A 113 -1.07 9.44 -14.95
CA GLU A 113 -0.25 8.93 -16.04
C GLU A 113 0.25 7.50 -15.77
N ARG A 114 0.68 7.25 -14.53
CA ARG A 114 1.26 5.96 -14.15
C ARG A 114 0.22 4.88 -13.92
N PHE A 115 -0.96 5.26 -13.43
CA PHE A 115 -2.09 4.36 -13.23
C PHE A 115 -2.57 3.82 -14.58
N HIS A 116 -2.82 4.71 -15.56
CA HIS A 116 -3.24 4.32 -16.91
C HIS A 116 -2.15 3.56 -17.70
N ALA A 117 -0.88 3.74 -17.33
CA ALA A 117 0.21 2.93 -17.86
C ALA A 117 0.38 1.56 -17.17
N GLY A 118 -0.44 1.23 -16.18
CA GLY A 118 -0.34 -0.02 -15.41
C GLY A 118 0.89 -0.11 -14.53
N HIS A 119 1.45 1.04 -14.12
CA HIS A 119 2.71 1.13 -13.39
C HIS A 119 2.57 1.40 -11.89
N VAL A 120 1.35 1.60 -11.39
CA VAL A 120 1.11 1.86 -9.96
C VAL A 120 -0.21 1.25 -9.50
N LEU A 121 -0.19 0.65 -8.31
CA LEU A 121 -1.39 0.31 -7.54
C LEU A 121 -1.58 1.37 -6.47
N ILE A 122 -2.82 1.84 -6.30
CA ILE A 122 -3.11 2.97 -5.41
C ILE A 122 -4.21 2.58 -4.43
N THR A 123 -3.97 2.86 -3.16
CA THR A 123 -4.99 2.87 -2.13
C THR A 123 -4.92 4.18 -1.36
N VAL A 124 -6.01 4.56 -0.70
CA VAL A 124 -6.11 5.77 0.12
C VAL A 124 -6.67 5.40 1.48
N ALA A 125 -6.27 6.09 2.54
CA ALA A 125 -6.85 5.89 3.86
C ALA A 125 -7.37 7.18 4.47
N THR A 126 -8.50 7.05 5.17
CA THR A 126 -9.05 8.09 6.02
C THR A 126 -8.27 8.19 7.33
N PRO A 127 -8.17 9.39 7.93
CA PRO A 127 -7.65 9.53 9.28
C PRO A 127 -8.66 9.00 10.30
N ASN A 128 -8.38 9.22 11.59
CA ASN A 128 -9.39 9.01 12.62
C ASN A 128 -10.47 10.10 12.53
N LEU A 129 -11.64 9.73 12.01
CA LEU A 129 -12.82 10.59 11.85
C LEU A 129 -13.73 10.54 13.07
N SER A 130 -14.40 11.65 13.38
CA SER A 130 -15.48 11.67 14.36
C SER A 130 -16.73 10.96 13.82
N LYS A 131 -17.64 10.53 14.71
CA LYS A 131 -18.85 9.83 14.29
C LYS A 131 -19.74 10.70 13.39
N GLU A 132 -19.80 11.99 13.69
CA GLU A 132 -20.52 12.99 12.88
C GLU A 132 -19.90 13.15 11.49
N GLU A 133 -18.58 13.07 11.39
CA GLU A 133 -17.87 13.12 10.10
C GLU A 133 -18.11 11.86 9.27
N GLU A 134 -18.08 10.68 9.89
CA GLU A 134 -18.43 9.42 9.22
C GLU A 134 -19.87 9.47 8.67
N ASP A 135 -20.83 9.88 9.51
CA ASP A 135 -22.24 9.89 9.13
C ASP A 135 -22.52 10.90 8.00
N ARG A 136 -21.88 12.07 8.05
CA ARG A 136 -22.00 13.14 7.05
C ARG A 136 -21.33 12.79 5.71
N SER A 137 -20.11 12.24 5.76
CA SER A 137 -19.33 11.93 4.56
C SER A 137 -19.71 10.58 3.93
N GLY A 138 -20.18 9.63 4.73
CA GLY A 138 -20.33 8.23 4.34
C GLY A 138 -19.02 7.44 4.38
N LEU A 139 -17.89 8.07 4.75
CA LEU A 139 -16.61 7.42 4.87
C LEU A 139 -16.43 6.80 6.26
N VAL A 140 -15.81 5.63 6.30
CA VAL A 140 -15.38 4.93 7.51
C VAL A 140 -14.06 5.52 8.04
N SER A 141 -13.97 5.72 9.35
CA SER A 141 -12.77 6.16 10.07
C SER A 141 -11.63 5.14 10.01
N SER A 142 -10.37 5.62 9.89
CA SER A 142 -9.15 4.80 9.92
C SER A 142 -9.19 3.59 8.97
N HIS A 143 -9.69 3.81 7.76
CA HIS A 143 -10.03 2.74 6.83
C HIS A 143 -9.41 2.95 5.45
N ALA A 144 -9.01 1.86 4.79
CA ALA A 144 -8.39 1.88 3.48
C ALA A 144 -9.40 1.60 2.36
N TYR A 145 -9.27 2.34 1.27
CA TYR A 145 -10.08 2.22 0.06
C TYR A 145 -9.18 1.95 -1.13
N ALA A 146 -9.61 1.04 -2.01
CA ALA A 146 -8.89 0.78 -3.25
C ALA A 146 -9.29 1.80 -4.32
N LEU A 147 -8.31 2.36 -5.02
CA LEU A 147 -8.56 3.20 -6.18
C LEU A 147 -8.77 2.30 -7.40
N LEU A 148 -9.95 2.40 -8.01
CA LEU A 148 -10.36 1.56 -9.13
C LEU A 148 -10.21 2.26 -10.49
N ASP A 149 -10.40 3.58 -10.55
CA ASP A 149 -10.23 4.35 -11.78
C ASP A 149 -9.91 5.82 -11.46
N MET A 150 -9.28 6.51 -12.40
CA MET A 150 -8.99 7.93 -12.37
C MET A 150 -9.35 8.56 -13.71
N ARG A 151 -10.10 9.67 -13.69
CA ARG A 151 -10.59 10.35 -14.89
C ARG A 151 -10.34 11.85 -14.83
N LYS A 152 -9.94 12.41 -15.98
CA LYS A 152 -9.75 13.84 -16.20
C LYS A 152 -10.66 14.28 -17.35
N ILE A 153 -11.78 14.92 -17.03
CA ILE A 153 -12.82 15.30 -18.00
C ILE A 153 -13.08 16.81 -17.86
N GLY A 154 -12.65 17.58 -18.86
CA GLY A 154 -12.64 19.05 -18.76
C GLY A 154 -11.79 19.49 -17.57
N ALA A 155 -12.40 20.23 -16.64
CA ALA A 155 -11.77 20.67 -15.40
C ALA A 155 -11.89 19.65 -14.25
N HIS A 156 -12.67 18.57 -14.42
CA HIS A 156 -12.93 17.61 -13.35
C HIS A 156 -11.85 16.54 -13.27
N LYS A 157 -11.33 16.35 -12.07
CA LYS A 157 -10.45 15.24 -11.67
C LYS A 157 -11.24 14.32 -10.76
N LEU A 158 -11.69 13.19 -11.28
CA LEU A 158 -12.56 12.24 -10.60
C LEU A 158 -11.81 10.95 -10.32
N ILE A 159 -12.06 10.37 -9.15
CA ILE A 159 -11.44 9.12 -8.71
C ILE A 159 -12.56 8.18 -8.27
N MET A 160 -12.50 6.93 -8.73
CA MET A 160 -13.41 5.87 -8.31
C MET A 160 -12.75 5.07 -7.20
N LEU A 161 -13.40 4.98 -6.04
CA LEU A 161 -12.91 4.25 -4.88
C LEU A 161 -13.81 3.06 -4.57
N LYS A 162 -13.23 2.03 -3.94
CA LYS A 162 -13.93 0.86 -3.40
C LYS A 162 -13.69 0.76 -1.90
N ASN A 163 -14.78 0.76 -1.13
CA ASN A 163 -14.80 0.26 0.23
C ASN A 163 -14.76 -1.28 0.22
N PRO A 164 -13.73 -1.93 0.80
CA PRO A 164 -13.64 -3.40 0.84
C PRO A 164 -14.84 -4.08 1.51
N TRP A 165 -15.52 -3.41 2.43
CA TRP A 165 -16.70 -3.95 3.11
C TRP A 165 -17.94 -4.06 2.22
N SER A 166 -17.88 -3.51 1.01
CA SER A 166 -18.95 -3.57 0.02
C SER A 166 -20.29 -2.99 0.49
N HIS A 167 -20.20 -2.02 1.40
CA HIS A 167 -21.27 -1.13 1.80
C HIS A 167 -20.65 0.21 2.24
N LEU A 168 -21.47 1.23 2.48
CA LEU A 168 -21.07 2.59 2.90
C LEU A 168 -20.25 3.33 1.84
N GLU A 169 -20.95 4.23 1.16
CA GLU A 169 -20.43 5.02 0.05
C GLU A 169 -20.39 6.51 0.39
N TRP A 170 -19.55 7.23 -0.35
CA TRP A 170 -19.41 8.68 -0.27
C TRP A 170 -20.74 9.40 -0.53
N LYS A 171 -21.04 10.42 0.29
CA LYS A 171 -22.30 11.19 0.25
C LYS A 171 -22.16 12.62 -0.26
N GLY A 172 -20.95 13.04 -0.64
CA GLY A 172 -20.68 14.41 -1.07
C GLY A 172 -20.76 14.60 -2.58
N ASN A 173 -19.93 15.49 -3.12
CA ASN A 173 -19.91 15.79 -4.56
C ASN A 173 -19.62 14.53 -5.38
N PHE A 174 -20.36 14.35 -6.47
CA PHE A 174 -20.29 13.17 -7.36
C PHE A 174 -20.67 11.84 -6.68
N SER A 175 -21.35 11.88 -5.52
CA SER A 175 -22.09 10.72 -5.02
C SER A 175 -23.32 10.43 -5.87
N ASP A 176 -23.94 9.27 -5.65
CA ASP A 176 -25.14 8.86 -6.41
C ASP A 176 -26.37 9.72 -6.10
N PHE A 177 -26.39 10.35 -4.92
CA PHE A 177 -27.44 11.27 -4.50
C PHE A 177 -27.17 12.73 -4.91
N ASP A 178 -26.02 13.03 -5.52
CA ASP A 178 -25.69 14.39 -5.93
C ASP A 178 -26.46 14.80 -7.18
N THR A 179 -27.37 15.76 -7.04
CA THR A 179 -28.18 16.27 -8.17
C THR A 179 -27.56 17.48 -8.87
N ARG A 180 -26.42 17.98 -8.39
CA ARG A 180 -25.86 19.28 -8.82
C ARG A 180 -24.61 19.15 -9.67
N ASN A 181 -23.67 18.29 -9.30
CA ASN A 181 -22.38 18.24 -10.00
C ASN A 181 -22.36 17.26 -11.18
N TRP A 182 -23.25 16.27 -11.21
CA TRP A 182 -23.38 15.35 -12.35
C TRP A 182 -23.93 16.06 -13.58
N THR A 183 -23.19 16.03 -14.69
CA THR A 183 -23.62 16.54 -15.99
C THR A 183 -23.85 15.40 -16.97
N PRO A 184 -24.69 15.57 -18.02
CA PRO A 184 -24.86 14.55 -19.06
C PRO A 184 -23.55 14.16 -19.76
N GLU A 185 -22.61 15.08 -19.87
CA GLU A 185 -21.27 14.82 -20.41
C GLU A 185 -20.47 13.86 -19.50
N LEU A 186 -20.46 14.10 -18.19
CA LEU A 186 -19.76 13.25 -17.23
C LEU A 186 -20.38 11.85 -17.15
N VAL A 187 -21.71 11.76 -17.09
CA VAL A 187 -22.45 10.49 -17.09
C VAL A 187 -22.07 9.65 -18.32
N LYS A 188 -22.04 10.28 -19.50
CA LYS A 188 -21.65 9.62 -20.75
C LYS A 188 -20.18 9.22 -20.75
N ALA A 189 -19.29 10.10 -20.33
CA ALA A 189 -17.84 9.89 -20.38
C ALA A 189 -17.36 8.81 -19.38
N LEU A 190 -18.01 8.71 -18.22
CA LEU A 190 -17.73 7.69 -17.21
C LEU A 190 -18.49 6.39 -17.43
N ASN A 191 -19.46 6.38 -18.36
CA ASN A 191 -20.43 5.30 -18.52
C ASN A 191 -21.09 4.94 -17.17
N TYR A 192 -21.51 5.97 -16.44
CA TYR A 192 -21.99 5.86 -15.06
C TYR A 192 -23.22 6.76 -14.88
N ASP A 193 -24.39 6.16 -14.68
CA ASP A 193 -25.61 6.89 -14.34
C ASP A 193 -25.87 6.79 -12.83
N PRO A 194 -25.67 7.87 -12.06
CA PRO A 194 -25.86 7.86 -10.60
C PRO A 194 -27.28 7.45 -10.20
N LYS A 195 -28.30 7.73 -11.04
CA LYS A 195 -29.69 7.38 -10.74
C LYS A 195 -29.93 5.86 -10.75
N LEU A 196 -29.11 5.11 -11.47
CA LEU A 196 -29.18 3.65 -11.50
C LEU A 196 -28.42 2.99 -10.35
N GLN A 197 -27.62 3.75 -9.60
CA GLN A 197 -26.77 3.23 -8.52
C GLN A 197 -27.32 3.52 -7.12
N VAL A 198 -28.33 4.39 -6.99
CA VAL A 198 -28.96 4.78 -5.71
C VAL A 198 -29.37 3.58 -4.82
N ASP A 199 -29.82 2.47 -5.42
CA ASP A 199 -30.25 1.27 -4.71
C ASP A 199 -29.17 0.16 -4.66
N VAL A 200 -27.96 0.45 -5.15
CA VAL A 200 -26.85 -0.50 -5.27
C VAL A 200 -25.72 -0.08 -4.34
N ASP A 201 -25.85 -0.35 -3.04
CA ASP A 201 -24.73 -0.17 -2.12
C ASP A 201 -23.75 -1.35 -2.27
N ASN A 202 -22.76 -1.16 -3.13
CA ASN A 202 -21.68 -2.12 -3.33
C ASN A 202 -20.34 -1.55 -2.85
N GLY A 203 -20.33 -0.37 -2.24
CA GLY A 203 -19.16 0.33 -1.73
C GLY A 203 -18.28 0.94 -2.84
N VAL A 204 -18.75 1.07 -4.08
CA VAL A 204 -18.03 1.72 -5.19
C VAL A 204 -18.62 3.09 -5.45
N PHE A 205 -17.80 4.13 -5.43
CA PHE A 205 -18.29 5.48 -5.65
C PHE A 205 -17.25 6.36 -6.34
N TRP A 206 -17.73 7.41 -7.01
CA TRP A 206 -16.91 8.49 -7.52
C TRP A 206 -16.77 9.61 -6.48
N ILE A 207 -15.60 10.24 -6.44
CA ILE A 207 -15.31 11.42 -5.62
C ILE A 207 -14.41 12.37 -6.43
N ASP A 208 -14.58 13.68 -6.25
CA ASP A 208 -13.65 14.64 -6.83
C ASP A 208 -12.34 14.73 -6.05
N TYR A 209 -11.27 15.04 -6.76
CA TYR A 209 -9.93 15.05 -6.18
C TYR A 209 -9.76 16.07 -5.03
N ASN A 210 -10.50 17.18 -5.04
CA ASN A 210 -10.41 18.14 -3.92
C ASN A 210 -11.08 17.58 -2.67
N SER A 211 -12.26 16.96 -2.82
CA SER A 211 -12.91 16.26 -1.71
C SER A 211 -12.05 15.11 -1.17
N LEU A 212 -11.39 14.34 -2.04
CA LEU A 212 -10.45 13.31 -1.59
C LEU A 212 -9.31 13.92 -0.78
N CYS A 213 -8.62 14.95 -1.29
CA CYS A 213 -7.54 15.61 -0.56
C CYS A 213 -7.97 16.28 0.75
N HIS A 214 -9.27 16.51 0.95
CA HIS A 214 -9.81 17.07 2.19
C HIS A 214 -10.12 16.00 3.24
N HIS A 215 -10.61 14.83 2.81
CA HIS A 215 -11.12 13.78 3.71
C HIS A 215 -10.13 12.64 3.98
N PHE A 216 -9.08 12.51 3.17
CA PHE A 216 -8.12 11.42 3.27
C PHE A 216 -6.75 11.95 3.70
N GLU A 217 -6.01 11.14 4.44
CA GLU A 217 -4.73 11.54 5.02
C GLU A 217 -3.54 11.18 4.13
N ASN A 218 -3.60 10.01 3.49
CA ASN A 218 -2.47 9.43 2.79
C ASN A 218 -2.89 8.70 1.51
N PHE A 219 -2.09 8.88 0.46
CA PHE A 219 -1.98 7.93 -0.64
C PHE A 219 -0.93 6.88 -0.33
N TYR A 220 -1.28 5.63 -0.57
CA TYR A 220 -0.43 4.46 -0.46
C TYR A 220 -0.20 3.92 -1.87
N LEU A 221 1.00 4.15 -2.40
CA LEU A 221 1.39 3.83 -3.76
C LEU A 221 2.32 2.62 -3.76
N ASN A 222 2.05 1.66 -4.63
CA ASN A 222 3.00 0.59 -4.93
C ASN A 222 3.39 0.72 -6.41
N TRP A 223 4.67 0.92 -6.68
CA TRP A 223 5.20 1.14 -8.02
C TRP A 223 5.69 -0.15 -8.65
N SER A 224 5.34 -0.36 -9.91
CA SER A 224 5.82 -1.50 -10.68
C SER A 224 7.36 -1.51 -10.72
N PRO A 225 8.01 -2.63 -10.39
CA PRO A 225 9.46 -2.77 -10.52
C PRO A 225 9.97 -2.53 -11.96
N SER A 226 9.10 -2.66 -12.97
CA SER A 226 9.45 -2.40 -14.38
C SER A 226 9.87 -0.96 -14.67
N LEU A 227 9.53 -0.01 -13.79
CA LEU A 227 9.97 1.39 -13.89
C LEU A 227 11.47 1.56 -13.62
N PHE A 228 12.10 0.56 -12.97
CA PHE A 228 13.49 0.63 -12.53
C PHE A 228 14.37 -0.25 -13.42
N SER A 229 15.04 0.35 -14.40
CA SER A 229 15.92 -0.38 -15.34
C SER A 229 17.11 -1.06 -14.68
N HIS A 230 17.51 -0.57 -13.50
CA HIS A 230 18.60 -1.12 -12.71
C HIS A 230 18.13 -1.28 -11.26
N THR A 231 18.23 -2.50 -10.74
CA THR A 231 17.88 -2.83 -9.37
C THR A 231 18.98 -3.68 -8.75
N SER A 232 19.21 -3.49 -7.46
CA SER A 232 20.13 -4.30 -6.66
C SER A 232 19.54 -4.43 -5.26
N CYS A 233 19.65 -5.63 -4.69
CA CYS A 233 19.20 -5.91 -3.33
C CYS A 233 20.36 -6.49 -2.53
N ILE A 234 20.54 -6.00 -1.30
CA ILE A 234 21.58 -6.47 -0.39
C ILE A 234 20.91 -6.82 0.92
N HIS A 235 21.23 -8.00 1.44
CA HIS A 235 20.80 -8.44 2.76
C HIS A 235 21.99 -8.38 3.71
N ASN A 236 21.75 -7.88 4.93
CA ASN A 236 22.74 -7.87 5.98
C ASN A 236 22.07 -8.02 7.35
N SER A 237 22.86 -8.27 8.38
CA SER A 237 22.41 -8.40 9.76
C SER A 237 23.38 -7.69 10.70
N TRP A 238 22.88 -7.09 11.77
CA TRP A 238 23.70 -6.58 12.86
C TRP A 238 23.90 -7.66 13.92
N PRO A 239 25.12 -8.17 14.14
CA PRO A 239 25.39 -9.04 15.28
C PRO A 239 25.19 -8.27 16.59
N ALA A 240 24.52 -8.87 17.57
CA ALA A 240 24.27 -8.23 18.87
C ALA A 240 25.55 -7.80 19.64
N ARG A 241 26.72 -8.28 19.20
CA ARG A 241 28.03 -7.98 19.80
C ARG A 241 28.81 -6.89 19.06
N GLN A 242 28.28 -6.32 17.98
CA GLN A 242 29.02 -5.42 17.10
C GLN A 242 28.36 -4.04 16.99
N GLY A 243 29.15 -3.00 17.30
CA GLY A 243 28.75 -1.60 17.19
C GLY A 243 27.75 -1.14 18.26
N PRO A 244 27.59 0.18 18.44
CA PRO A 244 26.54 0.71 19.29
C PRO A 244 25.17 0.53 18.62
N VAL A 245 24.13 0.21 19.40
CA VAL A 245 22.72 0.25 18.94
C VAL A 245 22.31 1.67 18.50
N LYS A 246 23.07 2.68 18.94
CA LYS A 246 22.84 4.10 18.64
C LYS A 246 24.03 4.69 17.91
N ASP A 247 23.74 5.26 16.76
CA ASP A 247 24.68 5.94 15.85
C ASP A 247 25.26 7.26 16.39
N LEU A 248 25.05 7.59 17.67
CA LEU A 248 25.41 8.88 18.27
C LEU A 248 26.92 9.12 18.39
N TYR A 249 27.70 8.04 18.51
CA TYR A 249 29.12 8.13 18.87
C TYR A 249 30.06 7.55 17.81
N ASN A 250 29.65 6.49 17.10
CA ASN A 250 30.46 5.84 16.08
C ASN A 250 29.55 5.27 14.97
N LEU A 251 29.80 5.67 13.73
CA LEU A 251 29.16 5.14 12.52
C LEU A 251 30.02 4.07 11.83
N GLY A 252 31.32 4.02 12.14
CA GLY A 252 32.31 3.17 11.48
C GLY A 252 32.06 1.67 11.62
N ASP A 253 31.35 1.28 12.68
CA ASP A 253 31.00 -0.13 12.97
C ASP A 253 29.75 -0.60 12.21
N ASN A 254 28.95 0.32 11.67
CA ASN A 254 27.79 -0.03 10.84
C ASN A 254 28.24 -0.48 9.44
N PRO A 255 27.47 -1.36 8.78
CA PRO A 255 27.65 -1.64 7.36
C PRO A 255 27.57 -0.37 6.52
N GLN A 256 28.61 -0.10 5.72
CA GLN A 256 28.66 1.04 4.81
C GLN A 256 28.75 0.53 3.37
N TYR A 257 28.01 1.18 2.48
CA TYR A 257 27.93 0.82 1.07
C TYR A 257 28.29 2.02 0.19
N VAL A 258 28.90 1.74 -0.97
CA VAL A 258 29.22 2.77 -1.96
C VAL A 258 28.25 2.63 -3.13
N LEU A 259 27.43 3.66 -3.33
CA LEU A 259 26.58 3.79 -4.51
C LEU A 259 27.35 4.50 -5.63
N ARG A 260 27.58 3.80 -6.74
CA ARG A 260 28.16 4.39 -7.96
C ARG A 260 27.09 4.45 -9.04
N ALA A 261 26.74 5.66 -9.45
CA ALA A 261 25.82 5.91 -10.55
C ALA A 261 26.47 6.89 -11.54
N GLN A 262 26.42 6.55 -12.83
CA GLN A 262 26.88 7.40 -13.94
C GLN A 262 25.71 7.59 -14.92
N PRO A 263 24.64 8.30 -14.52
CA PRO A 263 23.47 8.41 -15.35
C PRO A 263 23.75 9.34 -16.54
N LYS A 264 23.27 8.96 -17.74
CA LYS A 264 23.42 9.79 -18.96
C LYS A 264 22.51 11.02 -18.96
N ILE A 265 21.43 10.95 -18.19
CA ILE A 265 20.44 12.01 -18.00
C ILE A 265 20.22 12.20 -16.49
N LYS A 266 19.55 13.28 -16.08
CA LYS A 266 19.14 13.42 -14.68
C LYS A 266 18.20 12.25 -14.34
N SER A 267 18.56 11.48 -13.30
CA SER A 267 17.82 10.29 -12.87
C SER A 267 17.64 10.28 -11.36
N THR A 268 16.55 9.65 -10.91
CA THR A 268 16.25 9.48 -9.49
C THR A 268 16.67 8.08 -9.06
N ILE A 269 17.27 7.97 -7.87
CA ILE A 269 17.61 6.68 -7.25
C ILE A 269 16.68 6.48 -6.07
N TRP A 270 16.06 5.32 -6.01
CA TRP A 270 15.20 4.91 -4.92
C TRP A 270 15.95 3.93 -4.04
N ILE A 271 15.86 4.12 -2.73
CA ILE A 271 16.46 3.22 -1.75
C ILE A 271 15.34 2.75 -0.82
N LEU A 272 14.97 1.48 -0.96
CA LEU A 272 14.01 0.82 -0.09
C LEU A 272 14.75 0.14 1.05
N LEU A 273 14.47 0.54 2.28
CA LEU A 273 14.96 -0.13 3.48
C LEU A 273 13.89 -1.08 4.00
N THR A 274 14.28 -2.31 4.28
CA THR A 274 13.38 -3.32 4.84
C THR A 274 14.06 -4.00 6.00
N ARG A 275 13.35 -4.09 7.12
CA ARG A 275 13.78 -4.84 8.29
C ARG A 275 13.12 -6.21 8.28
N HIS A 276 13.90 -7.25 8.56
CA HIS A 276 13.32 -8.58 8.78
C HIS A 276 12.75 -8.60 10.19
N ILE A 277 11.42 -8.63 10.31
CA ILE A 277 10.75 -8.72 11.60
C ILE A 277 10.61 -10.20 11.95
N THR A 278 11.20 -10.61 13.07
CA THR A 278 11.21 -12.01 13.55
C THR A 278 10.34 -12.22 14.78
N GLU A 279 9.85 -11.14 15.38
CA GLU A 279 9.04 -11.16 16.61
C GLU A 279 7.72 -10.42 16.42
N ARG A 280 6.61 -11.07 16.73
CA ARG A 280 5.26 -10.50 16.60
C ARG A 280 5.04 -9.27 17.49
N GLN A 281 5.59 -9.27 18.69
CA GLN A 281 5.46 -8.14 19.61
C GLN A 281 6.20 -6.90 19.08
N ASP A 282 7.34 -7.10 18.42
CA ASP A 282 8.07 -6.03 17.78
C ASP A 282 7.34 -5.52 16.53
N PHE A 283 6.70 -6.39 15.74
CA PHE A 283 5.80 -5.96 14.67
C PHE A 283 4.69 -5.03 15.20
N ALA A 284 4.05 -5.40 16.31
CA ALA A 284 2.89 -4.68 16.84
C ALA A 284 3.20 -3.28 17.40
N VAL A 285 4.41 -3.05 17.92
CA VAL A 285 4.77 -1.77 18.57
C VAL A 285 6.00 -1.11 17.96
N ASN A 286 6.53 -1.67 16.87
CA ASN A 286 7.71 -1.23 16.12
C ASN A 286 8.85 -0.73 17.03
N ARG A 287 9.44 -1.63 17.83
CA ARG A 287 10.43 -1.25 18.87
C ARG A 287 11.77 -0.83 18.29
N VAL A 288 12.11 -1.39 17.11
CA VAL A 288 13.41 -1.21 16.47
C VAL A 288 13.24 -0.50 15.14
N PHE A 289 13.97 0.60 15.00
CA PHE A 289 14.00 1.41 13.78
C PHE A 289 15.31 1.20 13.04
N ILE A 290 15.25 1.24 11.72
CA ILE A 290 16.42 1.33 10.85
C ILE A 290 16.42 2.68 10.16
N THR A 291 17.61 3.21 9.93
CA THR A 291 17.82 4.47 9.24
C THR A 291 18.96 4.32 8.24
N LEU A 292 18.95 5.16 7.21
CA LEU A 292 20.04 5.29 6.27
C LEU A 292 20.47 6.75 6.19
N PHE A 293 21.78 6.96 6.27
CA PHE A 293 22.40 8.24 6.01
C PHE A 293 23.14 8.18 4.69
N VAL A 294 22.92 9.17 3.83
CA VAL A 294 23.59 9.25 2.52
C VAL A 294 24.61 10.37 2.55
N TYR A 295 25.88 10.02 2.30
CA TYR A 295 26.98 10.98 2.31
C TYR A 295 27.61 11.11 0.92
N LYS A 296 28.00 12.33 0.55
CA LYS A 296 28.86 12.59 -0.61
C LYS A 296 30.32 12.72 -0.14
N ASN A 297 31.01 11.59 0.01
CA ASN A 297 32.38 11.52 0.53
C ASN A 297 33.35 10.70 -0.34
N GLY A 298 33.16 10.72 -1.67
CA GLY A 298 34.03 9.99 -2.60
C GLY A 298 34.08 8.46 -2.41
N GLY A 299 33.16 7.89 -1.63
CA GLY A 299 33.16 6.47 -1.25
C GLY A 299 34.04 6.14 -0.03
N ASN A 300 34.62 7.13 0.63
CA ASN A 300 35.37 6.92 1.87
C ASN A 300 34.42 6.61 3.04
N LYS A 301 34.90 5.80 3.99
CA LYS A 301 34.16 5.51 5.22
C LYS A 301 33.91 6.80 6.02
N VAL A 302 32.74 6.88 6.64
CA VAL A 302 32.40 7.90 7.64
C VAL A 302 32.48 7.24 9.00
N TYR A 303 33.27 7.82 9.92
CA TYR A 303 33.50 7.24 11.24
C TYR A 303 32.65 7.94 12.29
N TYR A 304 32.51 9.26 12.20
CA TYR A 304 31.77 10.04 13.20
C TYR A 304 30.64 10.87 12.57
N PRO A 305 29.47 11.00 13.24
CA PRO A 305 28.32 11.73 12.71
C PRO A 305 28.61 13.19 12.36
N ASN A 306 29.56 13.82 13.07
CA ASN A 306 29.89 15.23 12.93
C ASN A 306 30.98 15.50 11.88
N GLU A 307 31.59 14.47 11.27
CA GLU A 307 32.65 14.66 10.27
C GLU A 307 32.12 15.35 9.01
N ILE A 308 30.95 14.92 8.54
CA ILE A 308 30.36 15.38 7.27
C ILE A 308 28.85 15.46 7.44
N LYS A 309 28.25 16.57 7.02
CA LYS A 309 26.79 16.69 7.00
C LYS A 309 26.20 15.74 5.95
N PRO A 310 25.19 14.91 6.28
CA PRO A 310 24.55 14.04 5.30
C PRO A 310 23.88 14.85 4.19
N LEU A 311 23.87 14.28 2.98
CA LEU A 311 23.17 14.85 1.82
C LEU A 311 21.65 14.75 2.00
N GLN A 312 21.19 13.66 2.62
CA GLN A 312 19.81 13.40 2.97
C GLN A 312 19.79 12.91 4.42
N ASP A 313 19.02 13.61 5.27
CA ASP A 313 18.80 13.20 6.66
C ASP A 313 17.92 11.94 6.73
N SER A 314 17.99 11.25 7.87
CA SER A 314 17.22 10.05 8.15
C SER A 314 15.73 10.27 7.95
N VAL A 315 15.10 9.45 7.12
CA VAL A 315 13.64 9.36 7.03
C VAL A 315 13.20 8.25 7.98
N LYS A 316 12.35 8.58 8.97
CA LYS A 316 11.67 7.57 9.79
C LYS A 316 10.63 6.88 8.92
N THR A 317 10.92 5.68 8.44
CA THR A 317 9.93 4.84 7.79
C THR A 317 9.23 4.01 8.86
N ASN A 318 7.99 4.37 9.21
CA ASN A 318 7.13 3.49 9.98
C ASN A 318 6.84 2.24 9.12
N SER A 319 6.92 1.06 9.72
CA SER A 319 6.12 -0.09 9.29
C SER A 319 4.75 0.05 9.93
#